data_AF-A0A7V4PMK4-F1
#
_entry.id   AF-A0A7V4PMK4-F1
#
_cell.length_a   1.000
_cell.length_b   1.000
_cell.length_c   1.000
_cell.angle_alpha   90.00
_cell.angle_beta   90.00
_cell.angle_gamma   90.00
#
_symmetry.space_group_name_H-M   'P 1'
#
loop_
_entity.id
_entity.type
_entity.pdbx_description
1 polymer ?
#
loop_
_entity_poly.entity_id
_entity_poly.type
_entity_poly.pdbx_seq_one_letter_code
_entity_poly.pdbx_strand_id
1 'polypeptide(L)'
;MMNKVKSVMIFCIIYLMVLGLLSSAGAESEFKDIPYFSGMPTHRICDAADREFADHNFYNGKSCTKVEGRKYYRDFTLKEGSKHSSDLQILRNYANAVKNMGGTIVFEGKCEGVACVENCSDRMMVGKVIKGGSELWVEVVPHNDGDDYSLTVVVKEAMKQ
;
A
#
# COMPACT_ATOMS: atom_id res chain seq x y z
N MET A 1 -49.08 3.29 41.35
CA MET A 1 -48.82 2.51 40.12
C MET A 1 -48.07 3.30 39.04
N MET A 2 -48.33 4.61 38.89
CA MET A 2 -47.69 5.51 37.90
C MET A 2 -46.15 5.70 38.02
N ASN A 3 -45.57 5.61 39.22
CA ASN A 3 -44.12 5.84 39.41
C ASN A 3 -43.25 4.64 38.98
N LYS A 4 -43.79 3.41 39.01
CA LYS A 4 -43.10 2.21 38.54
C LYS A 4 -43.04 2.18 37.00
N VAL A 5 -44.09 2.64 36.33
CA VAL A 5 -44.17 2.72 34.85
C VAL A 5 -43.21 3.78 34.30
N LYS A 6 -43.11 4.94 34.94
CA LYS A 6 -42.12 5.99 34.58
C LYS A 6 -40.68 5.52 34.76
N SER A 7 -40.39 4.77 35.84
CA SER A 7 -39.05 4.24 36.12
C SER A 7 -38.63 3.15 35.11
N VAL A 8 -39.56 2.26 34.73
CA VAL A 8 -39.32 1.22 33.71
C VAL A 8 -39.13 1.84 32.32
N MET A 9 -39.92 2.87 31.97
CA MET A 9 -39.81 3.56 30.68
C MET A 9 -38.48 4.31 30.53
N ILE A 10 -37.98 4.93 31.61
CA ILE A 10 -36.67 5.59 31.65
C ILE A 10 -35.53 4.56 31.50
N PHE A 11 -35.63 3.40 32.16
CA PHE A 11 -34.64 2.32 32.02
C PHE A 11 -34.58 1.74 30.59
N CYS A 12 -35.73 1.61 29.91
CA CYS A 12 -35.78 1.18 28.51
C CYS A 12 -35.14 2.19 27.54
N ILE A 13 -35.34 3.49 27.77
CA ILE A 13 -34.76 4.55 26.93
C ILE A 13 -33.23 4.64 27.10
N ILE A 14 -32.73 4.44 28.33
CA ILE A 14 -31.29 4.39 28.61
C ILE A 14 -30.65 3.14 27.97
N TYR A 15 -31.33 1.98 28.01
CA TYR A 15 -30.84 0.77 27.34
C TYR A 15 -30.78 0.91 25.81
N LEU A 16 -31.74 1.61 25.22
CA LEU A 16 -31.78 1.92 23.78
C LEU A 16 -30.70 2.94 23.33
N MET A 17 -30.28 3.87 24.19
CA MET A 17 -29.16 4.77 23.89
C MET A 17 -27.79 4.07 23.96
N VAL A 18 -27.62 3.05 24.81
CA VAL A 18 -26.34 2.30 24.91
C VAL A 18 -26.14 1.37 23.71
N LEU A 19 -27.21 0.86 23.08
CA LEU A 19 -27.11 0.05 21.86
C LEU A 19 -26.74 0.86 20.59
N GLY A 20 -26.90 2.19 20.60
CA GLY A 20 -26.62 3.05 19.44
C GLY A 20 -25.15 3.40 19.23
N LEU A 21 -24.24 2.95 20.12
CA LEU A 21 -22.82 3.27 20.10
C LEU A 21 -21.92 2.14 19.57
N LEU A 22 -22.48 1.11 18.92
CA LEU A 22 -21.69 0.37 17.93
C LEU A 22 -21.57 1.22 16.66
N SER A 23 -20.84 2.33 16.79
CA SER A 23 -20.23 2.98 15.65
C SER A 23 -19.44 1.89 14.92
N SER A 24 -19.75 1.67 13.65
CA SER A 24 -18.84 0.98 12.75
C SER A 24 -17.60 1.85 12.61
N ALA A 25 -16.69 1.75 13.60
CA ALA A 25 -15.30 2.09 13.38
C ALA A 25 -14.89 1.20 12.21
N GLY A 26 -14.74 1.82 11.02
CA GLY A 26 -14.32 1.10 9.83
C GLY A 26 -13.11 0.26 10.22
N ALA A 27 -13.20 -1.05 10.00
CA ALA A 27 -12.18 -1.99 10.44
C ALA A 27 -10.80 -1.43 10.05
N GLU A 28 -9.98 -1.06 11.04
CA GLU A 28 -8.59 -0.74 10.78
C GLU A 28 -7.99 -1.95 10.09
N SER A 29 -7.37 -1.73 8.93
CA SER A 29 -6.67 -2.80 8.22
C SER A 29 -5.66 -3.42 9.17
N GLU A 30 -5.76 -4.74 9.40
CA GLU A 30 -4.79 -5.50 10.18
C GLU A 30 -3.38 -5.49 9.56
N PHE A 31 -3.29 -5.10 8.28
CA PHE A 31 -2.06 -5.00 7.53
C PHE A 31 -1.22 -3.80 7.98
N LYS A 32 0.09 -4.04 8.02
CA LYS A 32 1.09 -3.05 8.42
C LYS A 32 1.91 -2.62 7.22
N ASP A 33 2.41 -1.40 7.27
CA ASP A 33 3.47 -0.92 6.38
C ASP A 33 4.69 -1.84 6.39
N ILE A 34 5.53 -1.70 5.37
CA ILE A 34 6.76 -2.50 5.22
C ILE A 34 7.95 -1.73 5.82
N PRO A 35 9.06 -2.41 6.21
CA PRO A 35 10.17 -1.76 6.91
C PRO A 35 10.83 -0.56 6.20
N TYR A 36 10.64 -0.41 4.89
CA TYR A 36 11.31 0.58 4.05
C TYR A 36 10.41 1.73 3.60
N PHE A 37 9.10 1.51 3.56
CA PHE A 37 8.14 2.45 3.02
C PHE A 37 6.81 2.38 3.77
N SER A 38 6.22 3.54 4.00
CA SER A 38 4.85 3.67 4.48
C SER A 38 3.90 4.09 3.36
N GLY A 39 2.62 3.74 3.52
CA GLY A 39 1.53 4.23 2.69
C GLY A 39 1.36 5.75 2.74
N MET A 40 0.68 6.30 1.74
CA MET A 40 0.24 7.69 1.78
C MET A 40 -0.81 7.89 2.89
N PRO A 41 -0.80 9.04 3.61
CA PRO A 41 -1.76 9.26 4.71
C PRO A 41 -3.24 9.18 4.31
N THR A 42 -3.55 9.51 3.06
CA THR A 42 -4.91 9.48 2.48
C THR A 42 -5.38 8.07 2.11
N HIS A 43 -4.49 7.09 2.12
CA HIS A 43 -4.78 5.72 1.73
C HIS A 43 -4.65 4.77 2.91
N ARG A 44 -5.32 3.63 2.82
CA ARG A 44 -5.21 2.50 3.75
C ARG A 44 -4.80 1.26 2.97
N ILE A 45 -4.13 0.33 3.63
CA ILE A 45 -3.82 -0.97 3.04
C ILE A 45 -5.13 -1.76 2.93
N CYS A 46 -5.38 -2.37 1.77
CA CYS A 46 -6.53 -3.25 1.52
C CYS A 46 -6.12 -4.70 1.23
N ASP A 47 -4.89 -4.93 0.79
CA ASP A 47 -4.30 -6.28 0.66
C ASP A 47 -2.79 -6.26 0.93
N ALA A 48 -2.24 -7.39 1.39
CA ALA A 48 -0.84 -7.54 1.71
C ALA A 48 -0.33 -8.98 1.51
N ALA A 49 0.89 -9.11 0.98
CA ALA A 49 1.58 -10.39 0.93
C ALA A 49 3.08 -10.24 1.22
N ASP A 50 3.56 -10.96 2.23
CA ASP A 50 4.98 -11.05 2.59
C ASP A 50 5.49 -12.45 2.26
N ARG A 51 6.57 -12.52 1.47
CA ARG A 51 7.22 -13.78 1.08
C ARG A 51 8.67 -13.72 1.51
N GLU A 52 9.09 -14.72 2.28
CA GLU A 52 10.48 -14.79 2.75
C GLU A 52 11.48 -14.90 1.60
N PHE A 53 11.12 -15.63 0.54
CA PHE A 53 11.90 -15.72 -0.68
C PHE A 53 10.98 -15.89 -1.89
N ALA A 54 11.03 -14.94 -2.82
CA ALA A 54 10.28 -14.94 -4.07
C ALA A 54 11.02 -14.09 -5.11
N ASP A 55 10.49 -14.03 -6.33
CA ASP A 55 11.01 -13.15 -7.38
C ASP A 55 10.01 -12.11 -7.86
N HIS A 56 10.54 -11.09 -8.53
CA HIS A 56 9.78 -10.08 -9.26
C HIS A 56 10.58 -9.57 -10.46
N ASN A 57 9.88 -9.29 -11.56
CA ASN A 57 10.48 -8.67 -12.74
C ASN A 57 10.25 -7.16 -12.70
N PHE A 58 11.32 -6.39 -12.57
CA PHE A 58 11.27 -4.93 -12.60
C PHE A 58 11.62 -4.40 -14.00
N TYR A 59 10.77 -3.54 -14.57
CA TYR A 59 11.08 -2.92 -15.85
C TYR A 59 12.04 -1.74 -15.70
N ASN A 60 13.08 -1.70 -16.53
CA ASN A 60 14.11 -0.65 -16.49
C ASN A 60 14.03 0.36 -17.64
N GLY A 61 12.92 0.38 -18.39
CA GLY A 61 12.76 1.22 -19.58
C GLY A 61 13.25 0.58 -20.89
N LYS A 62 13.93 -0.58 -20.82
CA LYS A 62 14.42 -1.32 -22.00
C LYS A 62 14.11 -2.80 -21.92
N SER A 63 14.30 -3.38 -20.75
CA SER A 63 14.14 -4.81 -20.48
C SER A 63 13.71 -5.03 -19.03
N CYS A 64 13.50 -6.30 -18.70
CA CYS A 64 13.10 -6.73 -17.38
C CYS A 64 14.32 -7.18 -16.59
N THR A 65 14.39 -6.76 -15.35
CA THR A 65 15.41 -7.19 -14.40
C THR A 65 14.73 -8.08 -13.37
N LYS A 66 14.99 -9.39 -13.45
CA LYS A 66 14.52 -10.34 -12.42
C LYS A 66 15.32 -10.14 -11.15
N VAL A 67 14.64 -9.94 -10.02
CA VAL A 67 15.26 -9.81 -8.70
C VAL A 67 14.62 -10.82 -7.76
N GLU A 68 15.46 -11.58 -7.07
CA GLU A 68 15.05 -12.62 -6.13
C GLU A 68 15.45 -12.22 -4.71
N GLY A 69 14.61 -12.57 -3.75
CA GLY A 69 14.86 -12.32 -2.33
C GLY A 69 13.57 -12.16 -1.54
N ARG A 70 13.63 -11.44 -0.42
CA ARG A 70 12.47 -11.19 0.42
C ARG A 70 11.54 -10.18 -0.27
N LYS A 71 10.32 -10.61 -0.57
CA LYS A 71 9.32 -9.83 -1.30
C LYS A 71 8.22 -9.34 -0.37
N TYR A 72 7.91 -8.07 -0.46
CA TYR A 72 6.75 -7.46 0.17
C TYR A 72 5.83 -6.90 -0.91
N TYR A 73 4.53 -7.06 -0.71
CA TYR A 73 3.49 -6.51 -1.56
C TYR A 73 2.41 -5.83 -0.72
N ARG A 74 1.99 -4.64 -1.11
CA ARG A 74 0.87 -3.92 -0.49
C ARG A 74 0.00 -3.32 -1.59
N ASP A 75 -1.31 -3.51 -1.46
CA ASP A 75 -2.28 -2.70 -2.17
C ASP A 75 -2.90 -1.67 -1.24
N PHE A 76 -3.04 -0.47 -1.76
CA PHE A 76 -3.59 0.66 -1.07
C PHE A 76 -4.84 1.14 -1.78
N THR A 77 -5.83 1.55 -0.99
CA THR A 77 -7.05 2.17 -1.47
C THR A 77 -7.33 3.47 -0.73
N LEU A 78 -7.95 4.43 -1.40
CA LEU A 78 -8.28 5.73 -0.84
C LEU A 78 -9.22 5.54 0.36
N LYS A 79 -8.93 6.24 1.46
CA LYS A 79 -9.83 6.28 2.61
C LYS A 79 -11.08 7.08 2.25
N GLU A 80 -12.23 6.64 2.72
CA GLU A 80 -13.49 7.35 2.50
C GLU A 80 -13.39 8.82 2.95
N GLY A 81 -13.85 9.73 2.09
CA GLY A 81 -13.82 11.17 2.34
C GLY A 81 -12.43 11.83 2.28
N SER A 82 -11.36 11.07 2.01
CA SER A 82 -10.03 11.64 1.86
C SER A 82 -9.85 12.36 0.53
N LYS A 83 -8.90 13.30 0.50
CA LYS A 83 -8.54 13.98 -0.74
C LYS A 83 -7.82 13.01 -1.66
N HIS A 84 -8.32 12.91 -2.88
CA HIS A 84 -7.72 12.16 -3.97
C HIS A 84 -6.28 12.64 -4.26
N SER A 85 -5.38 11.68 -4.51
CA SER A 85 -4.00 11.93 -4.97
C SER A 85 -3.89 11.49 -6.41
N SER A 86 -3.35 12.36 -7.27
CA SER A 86 -3.05 11.95 -8.65
C SER A 86 -1.94 10.90 -8.71
N ASP A 87 -1.91 10.10 -9.78
CA ASP A 87 -0.80 9.19 -10.12
C ASP A 87 0.57 9.85 -9.95
N LEU A 88 0.72 11.10 -10.44
CA LEU A 88 1.98 11.82 -10.38
C LEU A 88 2.39 12.10 -8.92
N GLN A 89 1.44 12.44 -8.05
CA GLN A 89 1.74 12.68 -6.63
C GLN A 89 2.18 11.40 -5.93
N ILE A 90 1.51 10.28 -6.19
CA ILE A 90 1.87 8.97 -5.64
C ILE A 90 3.30 8.61 -6.07
N LEU A 91 3.57 8.66 -7.37
CA LEU A 91 4.89 8.30 -7.91
C LEU A 91 6.00 9.23 -7.41
N ARG A 92 5.73 10.53 -7.28
CA ARG A 92 6.70 11.51 -6.75
C ARG A 92 6.98 11.29 -5.26
N ASN A 93 5.98 10.93 -4.46
CA ASN A 93 6.15 10.59 -3.05
C ASN A 93 7.17 9.45 -2.89
N TYR A 94 6.94 8.33 -3.57
CA TYR A 94 7.83 7.18 -3.49
C TYR A 94 9.19 7.42 -4.17
N ALA A 95 9.24 8.17 -5.28
CA ALA A 95 10.50 8.52 -5.92
C ALA A 95 11.38 9.38 -5.00
N ASN A 96 10.78 10.32 -4.25
CA ASN A 96 11.50 11.11 -3.26
C ASN A 96 11.97 10.26 -2.09
N ALA A 97 11.15 9.32 -1.61
CA ALA A 97 11.57 8.38 -0.56
C ALA A 97 12.79 7.55 -1.00
N VAL A 98 12.79 7.01 -2.23
CA VAL A 98 13.94 6.30 -2.81
C VAL A 98 15.18 7.19 -2.84
N LYS A 99 15.05 8.43 -3.34
CA LYS A 99 16.18 9.37 -3.41
C LYS A 99 16.70 9.75 -2.02
N ASN A 100 15.82 9.95 -1.04
CA ASN A 100 16.20 10.25 0.35
C ASN A 100 16.97 9.10 1.01
N MET A 101 16.74 7.86 0.57
CA MET A 101 17.54 6.69 0.97
C MET A 101 18.90 6.60 0.25
N GLY A 102 19.21 7.53 -0.66
CA GLY A 102 20.39 7.49 -1.53
C GLY A 102 20.22 6.61 -2.77
N GLY A 103 18.98 6.22 -3.10
CA GLY A 103 18.66 5.41 -4.26
C GLY A 103 18.55 6.18 -5.56
N THR A 104 18.25 5.44 -6.62
CA THR A 104 18.09 5.95 -7.99
C THR A 104 16.74 5.51 -8.55
N ILE A 105 16.15 6.33 -9.41
CA ILE A 105 14.96 5.96 -10.19
C ILE A 105 15.46 5.28 -11.46
N VAL A 106 15.11 4.01 -11.61
CA VAL A 106 15.50 3.17 -12.75
C VAL A 106 14.56 3.41 -13.93
N PHE A 107 13.28 3.58 -13.64
CA PHE A 107 12.25 3.85 -14.65
C PHE A 107 11.12 4.68 -14.03
N GLU A 108 10.54 5.59 -14.82
CA GLU A 108 9.28 6.26 -14.51
C GLU A 108 8.54 6.53 -15.83
N GLY A 109 7.32 6.01 -15.95
CA GLY A 109 6.55 6.14 -17.18
C GLY A 109 5.59 4.99 -17.37
N LYS A 110 5.09 4.83 -18.59
CA LYS A 110 4.31 3.66 -19.02
C LYS A 110 5.22 2.76 -19.84
N CYS A 111 5.04 1.46 -19.75
CA CYS A 111 5.67 0.55 -20.71
C CYS A 111 4.66 0.13 -21.77
N GLU A 112 5.14 -0.32 -22.93
CA GLU A 112 4.25 -0.81 -23.99
C GLU A 112 4.84 -2.09 -24.57
N GLY A 113 4.01 -3.12 -24.71
CA GLY A 113 4.41 -4.39 -25.35
C GLY A 113 5.44 -5.21 -24.58
N VAL A 114 5.59 -5.01 -23.27
CA VAL A 114 6.56 -5.74 -22.45
C VAL A 114 5.89 -6.92 -21.75
N ALA A 115 6.22 -8.15 -22.16
CA ALA A 115 5.57 -9.37 -21.68
C ALA A 115 5.82 -9.75 -20.21
N CYS A 116 6.81 -9.13 -19.55
CA CYS A 116 7.20 -9.48 -18.17
C CYS A 116 6.51 -8.63 -17.10
N VAL A 117 5.72 -7.63 -17.50
CA VAL A 117 5.04 -6.71 -16.58
C VAL A 117 3.53 -6.89 -16.77
N GLU A 118 2.85 -7.32 -15.71
CA GLU A 118 1.41 -7.59 -15.77
C GLU A 118 0.58 -6.32 -16.03
N ASN A 119 1.02 -5.17 -15.49
CA ASN A 119 0.34 -3.87 -15.59
C ASN A 119 1.11 -2.88 -16.49
N CYS A 120 1.58 -3.34 -17.64
CA CYS A 120 2.47 -2.53 -18.47
C CYS A 120 1.84 -1.21 -18.96
N SER A 121 0.52 -1.22 -19.16
CA SER A 121 -0.28 -0.07 -19.63
C SER A 121 -0.40 1.06 -18.60
N ASP A 122 -0.13 0.78 -17.34
CA ASP A 122 -0.23 1.75 -16.25
C ASP A 122 1.07 2.53 -16.09
N ARG A 123 0.95 3.71 -15.49
CA ARG A 123 2.12 4.50 -15.15
C ARG A 123 2.78 3.83 -13.94
N MET A 124 4.10 3.68 -13.96
CA MET A 124 4.84 3.10 -12.85
C MET A 124 6.11 3.90 -12.55
N MET A 125 6.66 3.67 -11.36
CA MET A 125 7.99 4.09 -10.98
C MET A 125 8.72 2.88 -10.42
N VAL A 126 9.92 2.64 -10.95
CA VAL A 126 10.84 1.62 -10.45
C VAL A 126 12.05 2.33 -9.86
N GLY A 127 12.34 2.04 -8.60
CA GLY A 127 13.47 2.56 -7.86
C GLY A 127 14.41 1.46 -7.38
N LYS A 128 15.68 1.83 -7.18
CA LYS A 128 16.70 0.94 -6.64
C LYS A 128 17.52 1.66 -5.59
N VAL A 129 17.71 1.02 -4.44
CA VAL A 129 18.55 1.50 -3.34
C VAL A 129 19.65 0.47 -3.07
N ILE A 130 20.90 0.91 -3.01
CA ILE A 130 22.02 0.08 -2.54
C ILE A 130 22.59 0.75 -1.29
N LYS A 131 22.53 0.06 -0.14
CA LYS A 131 23.06 0.58 1.13
C LYS A 131 23.58 -0.55 2.00
N GLY A 132 24.82 -0.43 2.49
CA GLY A 132 25.40 -1.39 3.43
C GLY A 132 25.50 -2.83 2.90
N GLY A 133 25.64 -3.01 1.59
CA GLY A 133 25.66 -4.34 0.95
C GLY A 133 24.28 -4.92 0.63
N SER A 134 23.20 -4.32 1.11
CA SER A 134 21.84 -4.67 0.70
C SER A 134 21.44 -3.95 -0.58
N GLU A 135 20.80 -4.68 -1.50
CA GLU A 135 20.20 -4.16 -2.73
C GLU A 135 18.69 -4.29 -2.62
N LEU A 136 17.96 -3.17 -2.68
CA LEU A 136 16.52 -3.09 -2.60
C LEU A 136 15.95 -2.56 -3.91
N TRP A 137 14.93 -3.21 -4.43
CA TRP A 137 14.15 -2.77 -5.58
C TRP A 137 12.72 -2.46 -5.17
N VAL A 138 12.16 -1.40 -5.72
CA VAL A 138 10.80 -0.94 -5.46
C VAL A 138 10.09 -0.64 -6.77
N GLU A 139 8.83 -1.06 -6.86
CA GLU A 139 7.91 -0.73 -7.95
C GLU A 139 6.63 -0.18 -7.35
N VAL A 140 6.15 0.93 -7.91
CA VAL A 140 4.88 1.56 -7.54
C VAL A 140 4.05 1.77 -8.78
N VAL A 141 2.81 1.29 -8.74
CA VAL A 141 1.86 1.39 -9.85
C VAL A 141 0.54 1.98 -9.32
N PRO A 142 0.25 3.27 -9.58
CA PRO A 142 -1.06 3.85 -9.37
C PRO A 142 -2.11 3.23 -10.30
N HIS A 143 -3.33 3.13 -9.77
CA HIS A 143 -4.52 2.63 -10.43
C HIS A 143 -5.68 3.59 -10.18
N ASN A 144 -6.72 3.53 -11.02
CA ASN A 144 -7.96 4.29 -10.81
C ASN A 144 -7.70 5.78 -10.54
N ASP A 145 -6.87 6.40 -11.38
CA ASP A 145 -6.41 7.79 -11.29
C ASP A 145 -5.71 8.17 -9.97
N GLY A 146 -5.33 7.19 -9.16
CA GLY A 146 -4.64 7.35 -7.88
C GLY A 146 -5.53 7.16 -6.65
N ASP A 147 -6.77 6.69 -6.85
CA ASP A 147 -7.57 6.15 -5.75
C ASP A 147 -6.93 4.89 -5.18
N ASP A 148 -6.31 4.07 -6.03
CA ASP A 148 -5.63 2.86 -5.63
C ASP A 148 -4.17 2.86 -6.11
N TYR A 149 -3.31 2.11 -5.44
CA TYR A 149 -1.97 1.84 -5.97
C TYR A 149 -1.38 0.58 -5.34
N SER A 150 -0.52 -0.10 -6.09
CA SER A 150 0.25 -1.23 -5.61
C SER A 150 1.71 -0.83 -5.35
N LEU A 151 2.29 -1.45 -4.33
CA LEU A 151 3.69 -1.31 -3.94
C LEU A 151 4.32 -2.70 -3.84
N THR A 152 5.29 -2.96 -4.71
CA THR A 152 6.12 -4.17 -4.64
C THR A 152 7.54 -3.79 -4.24
N VAL A 153 8.08 -4.46 -3.22
CA VAL A 153 9.46 -4.29 -2.78
C VAL A 153 10.16 -5.63 -2.69
N VAL A 154 11.36 -5.73 -3.25
CA VAL A 154 12.22 -6.90 -3.12
C VAL A 154 13.54 -6.48 -2.50
N VAL A 155 13.87 -7.07 -1.36
CA VAL A 155 15.20 -7.01 -0.75
C VAL A 155 15.99 -8.20 -1.29
N LYS A 156 16.97 -7.93 -2.13
CA LYS A 156 17.75 -8.97 -2.79
C LYS A 156 18.54 -9.77 -1.76
N GLU A 157 18.34 -11.07 -1.77
CA GLU A 157 19.09 -12.04 -0.96
C GLU A 157 19.26 -13.34 -1.74
N ALA A 158 20.23 -14.15 -1.35
CA ALA A 158 20.39 -15.50 -1.89
C ALA A 158 19.46 -16.47 -1.15
N MET A 159 18.94 -17.48 -1.86
CA MET A 159 18.15 -18.55 -1.23
C MET A 159 19.02 -19.27 -0.20
N LYS A 160 18.51 -19.42 1.02
CA LYS A 160 19.12 -20.25 2.05
C LYS A 160 18.79 -21.72 1.75
N GLN A 161 19.80 -22.58 1.81
CA GLN A 161 19.64 -24.04 1.67
C GLN A 161 19.12 -24.67 2.96
#